data_AF-A0AB38S9R6-F1
#
_entry.id   AF-A0AB38S9R6-F1
#
_cell.length_a   1.000
_cell.length_b   1.000
_cell.length_c   1.000
_cell.angle_alpha   90.00
_cell.angle_beta   90.00
_cell.angle_gamma   90.00
#
_symmetry.space_group_name_H-M   'P 1'
#
loop_
_entity.id
_entity.type
_entity.pdbx_description
1 polymer ?
#
loop_
_entity_poly.entity_id
_entity_poly.type
_entity_poly.pdbx_seq_one_letter_code
_entity_poly.pdbx_strand_id
1 'polypeptide(L)' 'MPTASEFRQLALDYKAQAKEIGITSRRAALLRNIAHSYSGLAHQLDMLAEDVEAERRDLSQNRIEPSI' A
#
# COMPACT_ATOMS: atom_id res chain seq x y z
N MET A 1 3.27 -6.83 9.97
CA MET A 1 3.33 -5.79 8.93
C MET A 1 1.89 -5.36 8.68
N PRO A 2 1.57 -4.05 8.70
CA PRO A 2 0.24 -3.57 8.32
C PRO A 2 -0.09 -3.97 6.86
N THR A 3 -1.37 -4.15 6.59
CA THR A 3 -1.95 -4.40 5.27
C THR A 3 -2.01 -3.13 4.42
N ALA A 4 -2.21 -3.28 3.10
CA ALA A 4 -2.43 -2.14 2.20
C ALA A 4 -3.59 -1.25 2.67
N SER A 5 -4.70 -1.85 3.11
CA SER A 5 -5.87 -1.14 3.65
C SER A 5 -5.54 -0.34 4.92
N GLU A 6 -4.76 -0.91 5.84
CA GLU A 6 -4.32 -0.21 7.05
C GLU A 6 -3.40 0.97 6.71
N PHE A 7 -2.50 0.82 5.73
CA PHE A 7 -1.69 1.95 5.25
C PHE A 7 -2.51 3.03 4.55
N ARG A 8 -3.56 2.67 3.80
CA ARG A 8 -4.51 3.65 3.24
C ARG A 8 -5.21 4.42 4.36
N GLN A 9 -5.63 3.73 5.42
CA GLN A 9 -6.28 4.39 6.57
C GLN A 9 -5.32 5.35 7.26
N LEU A 10 -4.08 4.93 7.56
CA LEU A 10 -3.05 5.82 8.11
C LEU A 10 -2.82 7.04 7.21
N ALA A 11 -2.75 6.86 5.89
CA ALA A 11 -2.60 7.97 4.96
C ALA A 11 -3.77 8.97 5.03
N LEU A 12 -5.00 8.50 5.20
CA LEU A 12 -6.17 9.36 5.39
C LEU A 12 -6.10 10.11 6.72
N ASP A 13 -5.73 9.43 7.80
CA ASP A 13 -5.62 10.02 9.13
C ASP A 13 -4.57 11.14 9.16
N TYR A 14 -3.39 10.90 8.57
CA TYR A 14 -2.35 11.93 8.46
C TYR A 14 -2.76 13.09 7.54
N LYS A 15 -3.50 12.84 6.45
CA LYS A 15 -4.09 13.91 5.62
C LYS A 15 -5.11 14.75 6.39
N ALA A 16 -5.89 14.13 7.27
CA ALA A 16 -6.85 14.83 8.12
C ALA A 16 -6.13 15.72 9.15
N GLN A 17 -5.13 15.17 9.85
CA GLN A 17 -4.31 15.94 10.81
C GLN A 17 -3.59 17.12 10.14
N ALA A 18 -3.15 16.97 8.89
CA ALA A 18 -2.51 18.04 8.12
C ALA A 18 -3.44 19.25 7.81
N LYS A 19 -4.75 19.10 8.06
CA LYS A 19 -5.78 20.12 7.85
C LYS A 19 -6.33 20.70 9.17
N GLU A 20 -5.82 20.27 10.31
CA GLU A 20 -6.25 20.80 11.62
C GLU A 20 -6.00 22.30 11.74
N ILE A 21 -6.94 23.00 12.37
CA ILE A 21 -6.82 24.44 12.63
C ILE A 21 -5.69 24.67 13.64
N GLY A 22 -4.85 25.68 13.38
CA GLY A 22 -3.73 26.02 14.28
C GLY A 22 -2.46 25.21 14.07
N ILE A 23 -2.43 24.29 13.10
CA ILE A 23 -1.21 23.58 12.73
C ILE A 23 -0.20 24.51 12.03
N THR A 24 1.09 24.36 12.34
CA THR A 24 2.15 25.09 11.62
C THR A 24 2.34 24.55 10.21
N SER A 25 2.73 25.41 9.27
CA SER A 25 3.00 25.02 7.88
C SER A 25 4.03 23.87 7.77
N ARG A 26 5.06 23.89 8.62
CA ARG A 26 6.07 22.83 8.68
C ARG A 26 5.47 21.49 9.09
N ARG A 27 4.65 21.48 10.16
CA ARG A 27 4.03 20.24 10.63
C ARG A 27 3.02 19.71 9.60
N ALA A 28 2.22 20.58 8.99
CA ALA A 28 1.30 20.20 7.91
C ALA A 28 2.04 19.57 6.71
N ALA A 29 3.20 20.10 6.33
CA ALA A 29 4.03 19.53 5.26
C ALA A 29 4.55 18.12 5.63
N LEU A 30 5.05 17.93 6.85
CA LEU A 30 5.50 16.62 7.32
C LEU A 30 4.37 15.58 7.31
N LEU A 31 3.20 15.92 7.81
CA LEU A 31 2.04 15.01 7.83
C LEU A 31 1.59 14.63 6.41
N ARG A 32 1.62 15.58 5.46
CA ARG A 32 1.34 15.27 4.04
C ARG A 32 2.37 14.30 3.47
N ASN A 33 3.66 14.53 3.72
CA ASN A 33 4.71 13.64 3.24
C ASN A 33 4.54 12.22 3.80
N ILE A 34 4.25 12.10 5.10
CA ILE A 34 3.97 10.82 5.75
C ILE A 34 2.77 10.13 5.08
N ALA A 35 1.68 10.87 4.84
CA ALA A 35 0.51 10.33 4.17
C ALA A 35 0.81 9.86 2.73
N HIS A 36 1.67 10.57 2.00
CA HIS A 36 2.11 10.16 0.67
C HIS A 36 2.93 8.87 0.72
N SER A 37 3.86 8.74 1.68
CA SER A 37 4.63 7.51 1.89
C SER A 37 3.72 6.31 2.18
N TYR A 38 2.75 6.45 3.07
CA TYR A 38 1.80 5.36 3.35
C TYR A 38 0.89 5.03 2.17
N SER A 39 0.46 6.04 1.38
CA SER A 39 -0.29 5.78 0.15
C SER A 39 0.55 4.99 -0.87
N GLY A 40 1.83 5.34 -1.01
CA GLY A 40 2.78 4.63 -1.87
C GLY A 40 3.01 3.20 -1.43
N LEU A 41 3.24 2.97 -0.13
CA LEU A 41 3.41 1.64 0.44
C LEU A 41 2.17 0.76 0.25
N ALA A 42 0.96 1.32 0.45
CA ALA A 42 -0.26 0.58 0.19
C ALA A 42 -0.34 0.09 -1.26
N HIS A 43 -0.06 0.97 -2.23
CA HIS A 43 -0.06 0.61 -3.64
C HIS A 43 0.98 -0.48 -3.97
N GLN A 44 2.18 -0.39 -3.40
CA GLN A 44 3.22 -1.40 -3.60
C GLN A 44 2.83 -2.77 -3.02
N LEU A 45 2.11 -2.79 -1.90
CA LEU A 45 1.59 -4.03 -1.32
C LEU A 45 0.48 -4.65 -2.17
N ASP A 46 -0.40 -3.82 -2.75
CA ASP A 46 -1.41 -4.32 -3.69
C ASP A 46 -0.75 -4.93 -4.94
N MET A 47 0.25 -4.24 -5.52
CA MET A 47 1.01 -4.77 -6.65
C MET A 47 1.72 -6.09 -6.30
N LEU A 48 2.33 -6.19 -5.12
CA LEU A 48 2.97 -7.42 -4.67
C LEU A 48 1.96 -8.57 -4.51
N ALA A 49 0.77 -8.27 -4.00
CA ALA A 49 -0.29 -9.28 -3.89
C ALA A 49 -0.74 -9.76 -5.27
N GLU A 50 -0.90 -8.86 -6.25
CA GLU A 50 -1.23 -9.21 -7.63
C GLU A 50 -0.14 -10.08 -8.28
N ASP A 51 1.12 -9.75 -8.07
CA ASP A 51 2.29 -10.47 -8.59
C ASP A 51 2.39 -11.89 -8.00
N VAL A 52 2.23 -12.04 -6.69
CA VAL A 52 2.20 -13.35 -6.01
C VAL A 52 1.04 -14.22 -6.52
N GLU A 53 -0.13 -13.63 -6.75
CA GLU A 53 -1.28 -14.34 -7.31
C GLU A 53 -1.05 -14.77 -8.77
N ALA A 54 -0.33 -13.96 -9.56
CA ALA A 54 0.08 -14.32 -10.90
C ALA A 54 1.08 -15.49 -10.88
N GLU A 55 2.13 -15.40 -10.07
CA GLU A 55 3.12 -16.47 -9.90
C GLU A 55 2.46 -17.79 -9.48
N ARG A 56 1.49 -17.75 -8.55
CA ARG A 56 0.75 -18.94 -8.14
C ARG A 56 -0.06 -19.57 -9.28
N ARG A 57 -0.68 -18.76 -10.14
CA ARG A 57 -1.43 -19.25 -11.31
C ARG A 57 -0.50 -19.94 -12.30
N ASP A 58 0.64 -19.32 -12.62
CA ASP A 58 1.60 -19.88 -13.57
C ASP A 58 2.15 -21.23 -13.09
N LEU A 59 2.50 -21.33 -11.80
CA LEU A 59 2.93 -22.59 -11.18
C LEU A 59 1.83 -23.66 -11.20
N SER A 60 0.56 -23.28 -11.02
CA SER A 60 -0.55 -24.22 -11.08
C SER A 60 -0.82 -24.76 -12.49
N GLN A 61 -0.58 -23.95 -13.52
CA GLN A 61 -0.74 -24.34 -14.93
C GLN A 61 0.41 -25.22 -15.42
N ASN A 62 1.64 -24.93 -15.00
CA ASN A 62 2.83 -25.73 -15.36
C ASN A 62 2.90 -27.10 -14.67
N ARG A 63 2.03 -27.38 -13.68
CA ARG A 63 1.97 -28.68 -12.99
C ARG A 63 1.06 -29.71 -13.68
N ILE A 64 0.39 -29.34 -14.78
CA ILE A 64 -0.66 -30.15 -15.44
C ILE A 64 -0.13 -30.93 -16.67
N GLU A 65 1.16 -30.88 -17.00
CA GLU A 65 1.73 -31.81 -17.99
C GLU A 65 2.45 -32.99 -17.32
N PRO A 66 1.80 -34.16 -17.13
CA PRO A 66 2.53 -35.39 -16.96
C PRO A 66 3.10 -35.76 -18.33
N SER A 67 4.43 -35.75 -18.46
CA SER A 67 5.11 -36.37 -19.60
C SER A 67 4.72 -37.86 -19.64
N ILE A 68 3.98 -38.24 -20.68
CA ILE A 68 3.72 -39.63 -21.07
C ILE A 68 4.93 -40.16 -21.82
#